data_AF-A0A1J5WJL6-F1
#
_entry.id   AF-A0A1J5WJL6-F1
#
_cell.length_a   1.000
_cell.length_b   1.000
_cell.length_c   1.000
_cell.angle_alpha   90.00
_cell.angle_beta   90.00
_cell.angle_gamma   90.00
#
_symmetry.space_group_name_H-M   'P 1'
#
loop_
_entity.id
_entity.type
_entity.pdbx_description
1 polymer ?
#
loop_
_entity_poly.entity_id
_entity_poly.type
_entity_poly.pdbx_seq_one_letter_code
_entity_poly.pdbx_strand_id
1 'polypeptide(L)'
;MMFETTALKHRKTFFVFTHQSLFLVPEDEYKRICQSEDRYVCVERKNLPDAASRVMERVICIVCHEEEKMEDLVSPLCRQIHLAICRKCIEYLKKRTNKREVVCPYCKEKKSDKTYQEEIICVLFSLMPHKTLHIIELRPDTEVEMVTRLTRETKVVLDNIAVAASLFFGLMFKTVVAIRNSVSLVGDDDSLDWCIGDLGWRTSGRTQVFIGGGYTDEEMEQIRGNIKTIPKKSIQINAKEIHAVGDGVYILLKVWAGAGEYSPDLFLKTSKKEHIEEFLKEENSSLWVGRVKRLDLGGYAVEIFPKLGLSEENEVKKLSLGSDSPAEISEILKMENNSIWVGKVKRLELKDYTVQILPKLRIHGENMMKELVLNSNYPSCITKVLGAENNSIWVGKVKRLELKYYAVEILPKLRMHGENVLEELVLDTYYSKQITEILKTDNSSIWVGRVEMLGLFGYAVEILPKLRIHGENVMEELRLDVFFLGHITEILKTKDKSVWVGKVKKVRLEGLAKEIENKLDFTLIAPVDQE
;
A
#
# COMPACT_ATOMS: atom_id res chain seq x y z
N MET A 1 -8.34 0.77 0.46
CA MET A 1 -8.91 1.39 -0.74
C MET A 1 -9.57 0.27 -1.54
N MET A 2 -10.87 0.10 -1.37
CA MET A 2 -11.68 -0.73 -2.28
C MET A 2 -11.99 0.12 -3.51
N PHE A 3 -11.95 -0.48 -4.70
CA PHE A 3 -12.19 0.17 -6.00
C PHE A 3 -13.31 1.22 -5.96
N GLU A 4 -12.96 2.42 -6.40
CA GLU A 4 -13.80 3.62 -6.39
C GLU A 4 -14.57 3.82 -7.72
N THR A 5 -14.61 2.81 -8.59
CA THR A 5 -15.34 2.85 -9.87
C THR A 5 -16.24 1.63 -10.01
N THR A 6 -17.55 1.83 -9.82
CA THR A 6 -18.59 0.82 -10.08
C THR A 6 -18.80 0.57 -11.57
N ALA A 7 -18.30 1.46 -12.44
CA ALA A 7 -18.35 1.30 -13.88
C ALA A 7 -17.05 1.75 -14.57
N LEU A 8 -16.67 1.05 -15.64
CA LEU A 8 -15.55 1.40 -16.51
C LEU A 8 -16.07 1.63 -17.92
N LYS A 9 -15.69 2.74 -18.55
CA LYS A 9 -16.08 3.05 -19.92
C LYS A 9 -15.14 2.38 -20.92
N HIS A 10 -15.73 1.84 -21.98
CA HIS A 10 -15.06 1.37 -23.17
C HIS A 10 -15.84 1.81 -24.41
N ARG A 11 -15.35 2.88 -25.05
CA ARG A 11 -16.00 3.48 -26.22
C ARG A 11 -17.46 3.83 -25.88
N LYS A 12 -18.42 3.23 -26.57
CA LYS A 12 -19.85 3.39 -26.36
C LYS A 12 -20.45 2.34 -25.42
N THR A 13 -19.65 1.64 -24.64
CA THR A 13 -20.09 0.60 -23.70
C THR A 13 -19.53 0.87 -22.29
N PHE A 14 -20.31 0.57 -21.26
CA PHE A 14 -19.89 0.60 -19.87
C PHE A 14 -19.87 -0.80 -19.29
N PHE A 15 -18.76 -1.17 -18.65
CA PHE A 15 -18.64 -2.35 -17.80
C PHE A 15 -19.06 -1.98 -16.39
N VAL A 16 -20.24 -2.43 -15.95
CA VAL A 16 -20.80 -2.11 -14.63
C VAL A 16 -20.72 -3.33 -13.71
N PHE A 17 -19.95 -3.19 -12.64
CA PHE A 17 -19.77 -4.24 -11.63
C PHE A 17 -20.86 -4.14 -10.57
N THR A 18 -21.55 -5.25 -10.32
CA THR A 18 -22.53 -5.36 -9.23
C THR A 18 -22.12 -6.46 -8.26
N HIS A 19 -22.89 -6.65 -7.18
CA HIS A 19 -22.61 -7.71 -6.21
C HIS A 19 -22.52 -9.11 -6.85
N GLN A 20 -23.37 -9.45 -7.82
CA GLN A 20 -23.46 -10.81 -8.36
C GLN A 20 -23.07 -10.95 -9.83
N SER A 21 -22.97 -9.85 -10.58
CA SER A 21 -22.81 -9.92 -12.04
C SER A 21 -22.02 -8.74 -12.57
N LEU A 22 -21.58 -8.88 -13.80
CA LEU A 22 -20.99 -7.80 -14.58
C LEU A 22 -21.91 -7.52 -15.76
N PHE A 23 -22.27 -6.26 -15.98
CA PHE A 23 -23.11 -5.86 -17.09
C PHE A 23 -22.28 -5.05 -18.10
N LEU A 24 -22.45 -5.34 -19.39
CA LEU A 24 -22.03 -4.47 -20.48
C LEU A 24 -23.26 -3.67 -20.89
N VAL A 25 -23.19 -2.35 -20.78
CA VAL A 25 -24.32 -1.45 -20.97
C VAL A 25 -23.98 -0.44 -22.07
N PRO A 26 -24.78 -0.31 -23.13
CA PRO A 26 -24.62 0.76 -24.11
C PRO A 26 -24.59 2.13 -23.45
N GLU A 27 -23.77 3.05 -23.95
CA GLU A 27 -23.56 4.38 -23.36
C GLU A 27 -24.87 5.17 -23.25
N ASP A 28 -25.75 5.07 -24.24
CA ASP A 28 -27.05 5.74 -24.21
C ASP A 28 -27.97 5.19 -23.12
N GLU A 29 -27.93 3.88 -22.85
CA GLU A 29 -28.69 3.26 -21.76
C GLU A 29 -28.08 3.59 -20.39
N TYR A 30 -26.75 3.51 -20.28
CA TYR A 30 -26.04 3.86 -19.05
C TYR A 30 -26.29 5.33 -18.67
N LYS A 31 -26.19 6.26 -19.63
CA LYS A 31 -26.51 7.68 -19.44
C LYS A 31 -27.98 7.93 -19.17
N ARG A 32 -28.91 7.04 -19.52
CA ARG A 32 -30.33 7.16 -19.10
C ARG A 32 -30.52 6.77 -17.64
N ILE A 33 -29.74 5.81 -17.14
CA ILE A 33 -29.91 5.20 -15.82
C ILE A 33 -29.13 5.97 -14.73
N CYS A 34 -27.89 6.33 -15.04
CA CYS A 34 -26.92 6.92 -14.11
C CYS A 34 -26.77 8.44 -14.35
N GLN A 35 -27.88 9.20 -14.30
CA GLN A 35 -27.93 10.61 -14.70
C GLN A 35 -27.37 11.64 -13.69
N SER A 36 -26.79 11.26 -12.55
CA SER A 36 -26.18 12.29 -11.68
C SER A 36 -25.16 11.79 -10.68
N GLU A 37 -24.23 12.69 -10.35
CA GLU A 37 -23.22 12.61 -9.28
C GLU A 37 -23.80 12.37 -7.87
N ASP A 38 -25.13 12.43 -7.71
CA ASP A 38 -25.82 12.26 -6.43
C ASP A 38 -26.67 10.98 -6.41
N ARG A 39 -26.16 9.91 -5.77
CA ARG A 39 -26.80 8.75 -5.06
C ARG A 39 -28.17 8.16 -5.52
N TYR A 40 -28.75 8.59 -6.63
CA TYR A 40 -30.06 8.18 -7.13
C TYR A 40 -29.88 7.61 -8.53
N VAL A 41 -30.02 6.30 -8.63
CA VAL A 41 -30.07 5.58 -9.91
C VAL A 41 -31.52 5.57 -10.37
N CYS A 42 -31.77 5.97 -11.62
CA CYS A 42 -33.11 6.07 -12.19
C CYS A 42 -33.33 4.97 -13.22
N VAL A 43 -34.56 4.46 -13.34
CA VAL A 43 -34.94 3.52 -14.40
C VAL A 43 -36.28 3.96 -15.01
N GLU A 44 -36.51 3.61 -16.27
CA GLU A 44 -37.81 3.79 -16.89
C GLU A 44 -38.86 2.93 -16.17
N ARG A 45 -39.98 3.54 -15.80
CA ARG A 45 -41.07 2.88 -15.05
C ARG A 45 -41.52 1.56 -15.69
N LYS A 46 -41.55 1.48 -17.02
CA LYS A 46 -41.96 0.27 -17.77
C LYS A 46 -41.10 -0.97 -17.50
N ASN A 47 -39.87 -0.79 -17.00
CA ASN A 47 -38.98 -1.89 -16.67
C ASN A 47 -39.18 -2.37 -15.23
N LEU A 48 -39.92 -1.64 -14.38
CA LEU A 48 -40.19 -2.11 -13.02
C LEU A 48 -41.19 -3.27 -13.06
N PRO A 49 -41.05 -4.27 -12.16
CA PRO A 49 -41.95 -5.39 -12.14
C PRO A 49 -43.38 -4.92 -11.78
N ASP A 50 -44.36 -5.25 -12.63
CA ASP A 50 -45.76 -5.31 -12.22
C ASP A 50 -45.87 -6.50 -11.25
N ALA A 51 -45.70 -6.25 -9.96
CA ALA A 51 -45.51 -7.30 -8.96
C ALA A 51 -46.74 -8.24 -8.91
N ALA A 52 -46.59 -9.42 -9.52
CA ALA A 52 -47.53 -10.53 -9.40
C ALA A 52 -47.32 -11.27 -8.07
N SER A 53 -47.68 -10.66 -6.94
CA SER A 53 -48.26 -11.36 -5.77
C SER A 53 -48.62 -10.41 -4.63
N ARG A 54 -49.93 -10.26 -4.43
CA ARG A 54 -50.67 -9.76 -3.26
C ARG A 54 -50.44 -8.29 -2.85
N VAL A 55 -51.50 -7.52 -3.12
CA VAL A 55 -51.77 -6.10 -2.88
C VAL A 55 -51.26 -5.20 -4.02
N MET A 56 -52.19 -4.86 -4.92
CA MET A 56 -52.00 -3.90 -6.01
C MET A 56 -51.71 -2.51 -5.45
N GLU A 57 -50.45 -2.15 -5.32
CA GLU A 57 -50.04 -0.74 -5.25
C GLU A 57 -49.04 -0.48 -6.38
N ARG A 58 -49.51 0.29 -7.36
CA ARG A 58 -48.68 0.87 -8.41
C ARG A 58 -47.51 1.59 -7.74
N VAL A 59 -46.28 1.42 -8.22
CA VAL A 59 -45.12 2.13 -7.65
C VAL A 59 -45.36 3.64 -7.72
N ILE A 60 -45.66 4.26 -6.57
CA ILE A 60 -45.93 5.71 -6.43
C ILE A 60 -44.67 6.45 -5.98
N CYS A 61 -44.59 7.73 -6.35
CA CYS A 61 -43.57 8.59 -5.80
C CYS A 61 -43.89 8.93 -4.33
N ILE A 62 -42.99 8.63 -3.39
CA ILE A 62 -43.18 8.94 -1.95
C ILE A 62 -43.29 10.45 -1.64
N VAL A 63 -42.85 11.32 -2.56
CA VAL A 63 -42.77 12.76 -2.32
C VAL A 63 -43.99 13.51 -2.85
N CYS A 64 -44.38 13.27 -4.11
CA CYS A 64 -45.56 13.92 -4.68
C CYS A 64 -46.84 13.09 -4.53
N HIS A 65 -46.73 11.80 -4.20
CA HIS A 65 -47.85 10.85 -4.17
C HIS A 65 -48.63 10.76 -5.50
N GLU A 66 -48.06 11.27 -6.60
CA GLU A 66 -48.67 11.22 -7.93
C GLU A 66 -48.26 9.95 -8.69
N GLU A 67 -49.23 9.38 -9.41
CA GLU A 67 -49.02 8.35 -10.43
C GLU A 67 -48.62 9.01 -11.74
N GLU A 68 -47.36 9.44 -11.87
CA GLU A 68 -46.88 10.03 -13.14
C GLU A 68 -46.67 8.96 -14.24
N LYS A 69 -46.78 9.39 -15.51
CA LYS A 69 -47.09 8.56 -16.70
C LYS A 69 -46.05 7.46 -16.98
N MET A 70 -46.42 6.48 -17.81
CA MET A 70 -45.63 5.26 -18.14
C MET A 70 -44.19 5.49 -18.63
N GLU A 71 -43.80 6.71 -19.00
CA GLU A 71 -42.49 7.04 -19.57
C GLU A 71 -41.53 7.74 -18.59
N ASP A 72 -41.95 7.97 -17.33
CA ASP A 72 -41.15 8.74 -16.38
C ASP A 72 -40.05 7.91 -15.68
N LEU A 73 -38.86 8.50 -15.59
CA LEU A 73 -37.72 7.93 -14.85
C LEU A 73 -37.96 8.00 -13.34
N VAL A 74 -37.82 6.86 -12.67
CA VAL A 74 -38.03 6.72 -11.22
C VAL A 74 -36.82 6.08 -10.53
N SER A 75 -36.52 6.50 -9.30
CA SER A 75 -35.45 5.93 -8.47
C SER A 75 -36.02 5.10 -7.33
N PRO A 76 -35.77 3.77 -7.25
CA PRO A 76 -36.31 2.92 -6.20
C PRO A 76 -35.75 3.26 -4.81
N LEU A 77 -36.56 3.02 -3.76
CA LEU A 77 -36.19 3.22 -2.36
C LEU A 77 -35.73 1.96 -1.63
N CYS A 78 -35.88 0.77 -2.21
CA CYS A 78 -35.42 -0.49 -1.64
C CYS A 78 -35.29 -1.57 -2.71
N ARG A 79 -34.66 -2.70 -2.35
CA ARG A 79 -34.43 -3.86 -3.24
C ARG A 79 -35.73 -4.50 -3.77
N GLN A 80 -36.78 -4.45 -2.96
CA GLN A 80 -38.13 -4.93 -3.30
C GLN A 80 -38.97 -3.87 -4.05
N ILE A 81 -38.43 -2.68 -4.27
CA ILE A 81 -39.06 -1.58 -5.00
C ILE A 81 -40.46 -1.22 -4.46
N HIS A 82 -40.63 -1.25 -3.13
CA HIS A 82 -41.89 -0.87 -2.48
C HIS A 82 -42.36 0.54 -2.86
N LEU A 83 -41.41 1.47 -2.99
CA LEU A 83 -41.66 2.87 -3.32
C LEU A 83 -40.51 3.40 -4.17
N ALA A 84 -40.79 4.46 -4.94
CA ALA A 84 -39.78 5.16 -5.73
C ALA A 84 -39.87 6.69 -5.55
N ILE A 85 -38.94 7.41 -6.15
CA ILE A 85 -38.97 8.87 -6.27
C ILE A 85 -38.97 9.21 -7.76
N CYS A 86 -39.93 10.02 -8.23
CA CYS A 86 -39.91 10.49 -9.60
C CYS A 86 -38.79 11.52 -9.82
N ARG A 87 -38.32 11.64 -11.06
CA ARG A 87 -37.25 12.57 -11.44
C ARG A 87 -37.46 14.01 -10.92
N LYS A 88 -38.68 14.55 -11.06
CA LYS A 88 -39.01 15.91 -10.60
C LYS A 88 -38.78 16.06 -9.09
N CYS A 89 -39.18 15.06 -8.31
CA CYS A 89 -38.96 15.05 -6.87
C CYS A 89 -37.49 14.88 -6.50
N ILE A 90 -36.68 14.15 -7.28
CA ILE A 90 -35.22 14.08 -7.09
C ILE A 90 -34.60 15.47 -7.28
N GLU A 91 -34.94 16.17 -8.36
CA GLU A 91 -34.43 17.54 -8.63
C GLU A 91 -34.86 18.53 -7.54
N TYR A 92 -36.08 18.40 -7.02
CA TYR A 92 -36.56 19.19 -5.89
C TYR A 92 -35.80 18.87 -4.58
N LEU A 93 -35.55 17.59 -4.29
CA LEU A 93 -34.77 17.18 -3.12
C LEU A 93 -33.33 17.70 -3.17
N LYS A 94 -32.72 17.76 -4.36
CA LYS A 94 -31.37 18.32 -4.57
C LYS A 94 -31.28 19.79 -4.15
N LYS A 95 -32.34 20.57 -4.36
CA LYS A 95 -32.37 22.02 -4.05
C LYS A 95 -32.64 22.33 -2.58
N ARG A 96 -32.96 21.33 -1.74
CA ARG A 96 -33.24 21.54 -0.31
C ARG A 96 -31.96 21.74 0.50
N THR A 97 -31.98 22.73 1.39
CA THR A 97 -30.90 22.97 2.38
C THR A 97 -30.83 21.89 3.47
N ASN A 98 -31.95 21.23 3.78
CA ASN A 98 -32.04 20.14 4.74
C ASN A 98 -31.91 18.77 4.04
N LYS A 99 -30.74 18.13 4.17
CA LYS A 99 -30.37 16.88 3.47
C LYS A 99 -30.87 15.59 4.15
N ARG A 100 -32.06 15.60 4.74
CA ARG A 100 -32.64 14.37 5.34
C ARG A 100 -32.89 13.32 4.25
N GLU A 101 -32.37 12.12 4.48
CA GLU A 101 -32.45 11.01 3.52
C GLU A 101 -33.88 10.45 3.46
N VAL A 102 -34.39 10.28 2.24
CA VAL A 102 -35.70 9.65 2.01
C VAL A 102 -35.52 8.13 2.05
N VAL A 103 -36.11 7.48 3.05
CA VAL A 103 -36.01 6.04 3.27
C VAL A 103 -37.31 5.32 2.94
N CYS A 104 -37.21 4.06 2.51
CA CYS A 104 -38.37 3.19 2.38
C CYS A 104 -38.98 2.92 3.78
N PRO A 105 -40.26 3.23 4.04
CA PRO A 105 -40.91 3.01 5.34
C PRO A 105 -40.94 1.53 5.74
N TYR A 106 -41.03 0.64 4.75
CA TYR A 106 -41.17 -0.81 4.92
C TYR A 106 -39.85 -1.49 5.25
N CYS A 107 -38.76 -1.10 4.58
CA CYS A 107 -37.45 -1.76 4.72
C CYS A 107 -36.53 -1.03 5.70
N LYS A 108 -36.72 0.28 5.92
CA LYS A 108 -35.81 1.17 6.68
C LYS A 108 -34.33 1.00 6.28
N GLU A 109 -34.07 0.56 5.05
CA GLU A 109 -32.72 0.38 4.49
C GLU A 109 -32.04 1.75 4.35
N LYS A 110 -30.77 1.84 4.77
CA LYS A 110 -29.96 3.05 4.65
C LYS A 110 -29.43 3.17 3.22
N LYS A 111 -29.81 4.22 2.49
CA LYS A 111 -29.35 4.44 1.11
C LYS A 111 -27.87 4.78 1.02
N SER A 112 -27.26 5.26 2.09
CA SER A 112 -25.83 5.56 2.15
C SER A 112 -24.93 4.31 2.15
N ASP A 113 -25.50 3.10 2.29
CA ASP A 113 -24.71 1.86 2.24
C ASP A 113 -24.34 1.54 0.79
N LYS A 114 -23.04 1.31 0.54
CA LYS A 114 -22.49 0.99 -0.79
C LYS A 114 -23.06 -0.33 -1.32
N THR A 115 -23.22 -1.32 -0.45
CA THR A 115 -23.76 -2.65 -0.79
C THR A 115 -25.19 -2.52 -1.30
N TYR A 116 -25.97 -1.66 -0.65
CA TYR A 116 -27.34 -1.37 -1.06
C TYR A 116 -27.39 -0.71 -2.45
N GLN A 117 -26.48 0.21 -2.76
CA GLN A 117 -26.43 0.85 -4.07
C GLN A 117 -26.08 -0.15 -5.19
N GLU A 118 -25.08 -1.01 -4.96
CA GLU A 118 -24.69 -2.06 -5.91
C GLU A 118 -25.81 -3.09 -6.15
N GLU A 119 -26.53 -3.47 -5.10
CA GLU A 119 -27.67 -4.38 -5.21
C GLU A 119 -28.86 -3.75 -5.95
N ILE A 120 -29.16 -2.48 -5.71
CA ILE A 120 -30.21 -1.77 -6.47
C ILE A 120 -29.83 -1.69 -7.94
N ILE A 121 -28.59 -1.33 -8.27
CA ILE A 121 -28.11 -1.31 -9.66
C ILE A 121 -28.27 -2.70 -10.30
N CYS A 122 -27.94 -3.77 -9.57
CA CYS A 122 -28.11 -5.14 -10.04
C CYS A 122 -29.59 -5.47 -10.32
N VAL A 123 -30.50 -5.11 -9.42
CA VAL A 123 -31.94 -5.30 -9.61
C VAL A 123 -32.41 -4.51 -10.83
N LEU A 124 -31.99 -3.25 -10.97
CA LEU A 124 -32.38 -2.39 -12.08
C LEU A 124 -31.93 -2.95 -13.44
N PHE A 125 -30.68 -3.39 -13.58
CA PHE A 125 -30.23 -3.99 -14.85
C PHE A 125 -30.88 -5.34 -15.12
N SER A 126 -31.18 -6.13 -14.09
CA SER A 126 -31.88 -7.42 -14.25
C SER A 126 -33.33 -7.25 -14.70
N LEU A 127 -33.92 -6.09 -14.44
CA LEU A 127 -35.28 -5.74 -14.84
C LEU A 127 -35.38 -5.22 -16.28
N MET A 128 -34.26 -4.78 -16.86
CA MET A 128 -34.21 -4.35 -18.25
C MET A 128 -34.14 -5.55 -19.20
N PRO A 129 -34.61 -5.43 -20.45
CA PRO A 129 -34.33 -6.41 -21.48
C PRO A 129 -32.82 -6.58 -21.64
N HIS A 130 -32.30 -7.75 -21.28
CA HIS A 130 -30.87 -8.04 -21.33
C HIS A 130 -30.60 -9.37 -22.00
N LYS A 131 -29.44 -9.47 -22.64
CA LYS A 131 -28.92 -10.71 -23.22
C LYS A 131 -27.97 -11.35 -22.22
N THR A 132 -28.14 -12.64 -21.95
CA THR A 132 -27.14 -13.42 -21.20
C THR A 132 -26.28 -14.17 -22.20
N LEU A 133 -24.96 -13.98 -22.13
CA LEU A 133 -24.01 -14.69 -22.99
C LEU A 133 -23.33 -15.81 -22.21
N HIS A 134 -23.21 -16.98 -22.83
CA HIS A 134 -22.39 -18.07 -22.31
C HIS A 134 -20.91 -17.87 -22.64
N ILE A 135 -20.60 -17.24 -23.78
CA ILE A 135 -19.23 -16.97 -24.23
C ILE A 135 -19.20 -15.57 -24.86
N ILE A 136 -18.17 -14.78 -24.52
CA ILE A 136 -17.85 -13.51 -25.17
C ILE A 136 -16.35 -13.41 -25.37
N GLU A 137 -15.91 -12.96 -26.54
CA GLU A 137 -14.52 -12.58 -26.80
C GLU A 137 -14.42 -11.07 -26.71
N LEU A 138 -13.59 -10.56 -25.78
CA LEU A 138 -13.37 -9.12 -25.66
C LEU A 138 -12.24 -8.70 -26.60
N ARG A 139 -12.52 -7.67 -27.38
CA ARG A 139 -11.62 -7.02 -28.34
C ARG A 139 -11.62 -5.50 -28.14
N PRO A 140 -10.63 -4.77 -28.68
CA PRO A 140 -10.57 -3.31 -28.57
C PRO A 140 -11.75 -2.58 -29.20
N ASP A 141 -12.49 -3.25 -30.09
CA ASP A 141 -13.70 -2.78 -30.78
C ASP A 141 -15.00 -3.33 -30.19
N THR A 142 -14.96 -3.92 -28.98
CA THR A 142 -16.16 -4.46 -28.33
C THR A 142 -17.16 -3.35 -28.03
N GLU A 143 -18.32 -3.43 -28.66
CA GLU A 143 -19.49 -2.62 -28.34
C GLU A 143 -20.73 -3.52 -28.26
N VAL A 144 -21.64 -3.21 -27.34
CA VAL A 144 -22.93 -3.91 -27.22
C VAL A 144 -24.07 -2.98 -27.62
N GLU A 145 -25.06 -3.52 -28.33
CA GLU A 145 -26.26 -2.77 -28.76
C GLU A 145 -27.36 -2.74 -27.68
N MET A 146 -27.34 -3.70 -26.76
CA MET A 146 -28.29 -3.83 -25.65
C MET A 146 -27.56 -4.29 -24.38
N VAL A 147 -28.16 -4.06 -23.20
CA VAL A 147 -27.65 -4.58 -21.92
C VAL A 147 -27.29 -6.07 -22.05
N THR A 148 -26.06 -6.41 -21.72
CA THR A 148 -25.56 -7.78 -21.74
C THR A 148 -25.07 -8.16 -20.36
N ARG A 149 -25.61 -9.24 -19.80
CA ARG A 149 -25.24 -9.76 -18.48
C ARG A 149 -24.17 -10.85 -18.62
N LEU A 150 -23.08 -10.68 -17.89
CA LEU A 150 -22.05 -11.69 -17.67
C LEU A 150 -22.17 -12.23 -16.25
N THR A 151 -22.20 -13.56 -16.13
CA THR A 151 -22.28 -14.29 -14.86
C THR A 151 -20.99 -15.05 -14.62
N ARG A 152 -20.86 -15.69 -13.45
CA ARG A 152 -19.72 -16.55 -13.12
C ARG A 152 -19.57 -17.77 -14.03
N GLU A 153 -20.61 -18.11 -14.78
CA GLU A 153 -20.61 -19.18 -15.78
C GLU A 153 -20.22 -18.67 -17.18
N THR A 154 -20.30 -17.35 -17.41
CA THR A 154 -19.95 -16.76 -18.70
C THR A 154 -18.45 -16.87 -18.92
N LYS A 155 -18.05 -17.46 -20.05
CA LYS A 155 -16.66 -17.53 -20.49
C LYS A 155 -16.27 -16.27 -21.23
N VAL A 156 -15.33 -15.52 -20.67
CA VAL A 156 -14.73 -14.33 -21.28
C VAL A 156 -13.36 -14.71 -21.85
N VAL A 157 -13.21 -14.57 -23.16
CA VAL A 157 -11.96 -14.85 -23.87
C VAL A 157 -11.20 -13.55 -24.09
N LEU A 158 -9.94 -13.53 -23.65
CA LEU A 158 -8.99 -12.44 -23.89
C LEU A 158 -7.87 -12.96 -24.80
N ASP A 159 -7.62 -12.24 -25.90
CA ASP A 159 -6.68 -12.68 -26.93
C ASP A 159 -5.90 -11.52 -27.52
N ASN A 160 -4.62 -11.39 -27.13
CA ASN A 160 -3.70 -10.38 -27.66
C ASN A 160 -4.24 -8.95 -27.55
N ILE A 161 -4.65 -8.60 -26.34
CA ILE A 161 -5.16 -7.27 -25.99
C ILE A 161 -4.47 -6.72 -24.76
N ALA A 162 -4.49 -5.39 -24.63
CA ALA A 162 -4.24 -4.71 -23.38
C ALA A 162 -5.58 -4.41 -22.68
N VAL A 163 -5.64 -4.62 -21.37
CA VAL A 163 -6.86 -4.47 -20.55
C VAL A 163 -6.51 -3.68 -19.31
N ALA A 164 -7.38 -2.74 -18.93
CA ALA A 164 -7.23 -2.02 -17.68
C ALA A 164 -7.26 -3.01 -16.51
N ALA A 165 -6.37 -2.84 -15.54
CA ALA A 165 -6.23 -3.78 -14.43
C ALA A 165 -7.54 -3.95 -13.66
N SER A 166 -8.29 -2.86 -13.43
CA SER A 166 -9.61 -2.93 -12.80
C SER A 166 -10.60 -3.84 -13.55
N LEU A 167 -10.66 -3.71 -14.88
CA LEU A 167 -11.52 -4.57 -15.71
C LEU A 167 -11.07 -6.02 -15.62
N PHE A 168 -9.78 -6.28 -15.79
CA PHE A 168 -9.25 -7.65 -15.74
C PHE A 168 -9.57 -8.33 -14.41
N PHE A 169 -9.27 -7.69 -13.27
CA PHE A 169 -9.58 -8.28 -11.97
C PHE A 169 -11.08 -8.38 -11.76
N GLY A 170 -11.86 -7.40 -12.20
CA GLY A 170 -13.33 -7.47 -12.27
C GLY A 170 -13.85 -8.73 -12.94
N LEU A 171 -13.30 -9.07 -14.11
CA LEU A 171 -13.62 -10.29 -14.85
C LEU A 171 -13.21 -11.55 -14.08
N MET A 172 -12.05 -11.53 -13.41
CA MET A 172 -11.52 -12.68 -12.68
C MET A 172 -12.43 -13.18 -11.54
N PHE A 173 -13.22 -12.32 -10.89
CA PHE A 173 -14.15 -12.74 -9.83
C PHE A 173 -15.63 -12.78 -10.23
N LYS A 174 -15.98 -12.24 -11.41
CA LYS A 174 -17.36 -12.25 -11.92
C LYS A 174 -17.62 -13.20 -13.08
N THR A 175 -16.58 -13.76 -13.71
CA THR A 175 -16.71 -14.58 -14.94
C THR A 175 -15.68 -15.72 -14.98
N VAL A 176 -15.78 -16.62 -15.96
CA VAL A 176 -14.71 -17.57 -16.30
C VAL A 176 -13.78 -16.91 -17.32
N VAL A 177 -12.54 -16.61 -16.94
CA VAL A 177 -11.58 -15.94 -17.83
C VAL A 177 -10.70 -16.99 -18.54
N ALA A 178 -10.63 -16.90 -19.86
CA ALA A 178 -9.76 -17.73 -20.70
C ALA A 178 -8.80 -16.84 -21.50
N ILE A 179 -7.50 -16.97 -21.25
CA ILE A 179 -6.46 -16.26 -22.00
C ILE A 179 -5.95 -17.18 -23.12
N ARG A 180 -6.18 -16.80 -24.38
CA ARG A 180 -5.80 -17.62 -25.54
C ARG A 180 -4.32 -17.47 -25.89
N ASN A 181 -3.83 -16.24 -25.92
CA ASN A 181 -2.43 -15.90 -26.18
C ASN A 181 -1.88 -15.06 -25.02
N SER A 182 -1.71 -13.75 -25.22
CA SER A 182 -1.17 -12.85 -24.21
C SER A 182 -2.16 -11.73 -23.86
N VAL A 183 -2.08 -11.25 -22.62
CA VAL A 183 -2.81 -10.08 -22.14
C VAL A 183 -1.82 -9.15 -21.44
N SER A 184 -1.94 -7.86 -21.73
CA SER A 184 -1.20 -6.82 -21.01
C SER A 184 -2.12 -6.07 -20.06
N LEU A 185 -1.79 -6.03 -18.78
CA LEU A 185 -2.48 -5.21 -17.79
C LEU A 185 -1.87 -3.82 -17.77
N VAL A 186 -2.72 -2.81 -17.92
CA VAL A 186 -2.33 -1.39 -17.84
C VAL A 186 -3.03 -0.73 -16.65
N GLY A 187 -2.47 0.37 -16.16
CA GLY A 187 -3.10 1.18 -15.12
C GLY A 187 -4.43 1.77 -15.59
N ASP A 188 -5.34 1.99 -14.65
CA ASP A 188 -6.64 2.61 -14.95
C ASP A 188 -6.46 4.11 -15.19
N ASP A 189 -6.70 4.56 -16.42
CA ASP A 189 -6.65 5.96 -16.80
C ASP A 189 -8.07 6.49 -17.03
N ASP A 190 -8.63 7.16 -16.01
CA ASP A 190 -9.98 7.75 -16.08
C ASP A 190 -10.09 8.86 -17.14
N SER A 191 -8.96 9.31 -17.71
CA SER A 191 -8.95 10.27 -18.83
C SER A 191 -9.15 9.61 -20.20
N LEU A 192 -9.05 8.28 -20.27
CA LEU A 192 -9.27 7.51 -21.49
C LEU A 192 -10.63 6.82 -21.41
N ASP A 193 -11.49 7.10 -22.39
CA ASP A 193 -12.82 6.48 -22.51
C ASP A 193 -12.77 4.96 -22.78
N TRP A 194 -11.58 4.35 -22.84
CA TRP A 194 -11.35 2.97 -23.29
C TRP A 194 -10.56 2.18 -22.23
N CYS A 195 -11.09 1.03 -21.79
CA CYS A 195 -10.40 0.10 -20.88
C CYS A 195 -9.86 -1.18 -21.56
N ILE A 196 -10.00 -1.29 -22.89
CA ILE A 196 -9.43 -2.36 -23.72
C ILE A 196 -8.74 -1.69 -24.91
N GLY A 197 -7.53 -2.15 -25.24
CA GLY A 197 -6.74 -1.64 -26.36
C GLY A 197 -5.89 -2.74 -26.99
N ASP A 198 -5.15 -2.38 -28.05
CA ASP A 198 -4.21 -3.29 -28.70
C ASP A 198 -3.00 -3.61 -27.79
N LEU A 199 -2.31 -4.72 -28.05
CA LEU A 199 -1.05 -5.03 -27.37
C LEU A 199 -0.04 -3.89 -27.55
N GLY A 200 0.62 -3.52 -26.45
CA GLY A 200 1.57 -2.40 -26.44
C GLY A 200 0.93 -1.03 -26.23
N TRP A 201 -0.39 -0.97 -26.03
CA TRP A 201 -1.06 0.22 -25.52
C TRP A 201 -0.39 0.68 -24.22
N ARG A 202 0.04 1.95 -24.19
CA ARG A 202 0.62 2.61 -23.02
C ARG A 202 -0.29 3.77 -22.63
N THR A 203 -0.67 3.82 -21.36
CA THR A 203 -1.37 4.98 -20.80
C THR A 203 -0.40 6.16 -20.72
N SER A 204 -0.85 7.35 -21.12
CA SER A 204 -0.04 8.57 -21.16
C SER A 204 0.16 9.19 -19.78
N GLY A 205 -0.67 8.84 -18.78
CA GLY A 205 -0.68 9.50 -17.47
C GLY A 205 -0.46 8.61 -16.26
N ARG A 206 -1.03 7.39 -16.21
CA ARG A 206 -1.01 6.55 -14.99
C ARG A 206 -0.25 5.24 -15.19
N THR A 207 0.93 5.21 -14.59
CA THR A 207 1.81 4.04 -14.58
C THR A 207 1.60 3.17 -13.34
N GLN A 208 0.43 3.21 -12.69
CA GLN A 208 0.17 2.49 -11.44
C GLN A 208 -0.95 1.46 -11.63
N VAL A 209 -0.77 0.27 -11.07
CA VAL A 209 -1.79 -0.78 -11.01
C VAL A 209 -2.11 -1.07 -9.55
N PHE A 210 -3.39 -1.05 -9.20
CA PHE A 210 -3.88 -1.38 -7.87
C PHE A 210 -4.67 -2.68 -7.90
N ILE A 211 -4.36 -3.57 -6.97
CA ILE A 211 -5.03 -4.85 -6.78
C ILE A 211 -5.57 -4.85 -5.35
N GLY A 212 -6.87 -4.64 -5.25
CA GLY A 212 -7.59 -4.61 -3.99
C GLY A 212 -7.64 -5.98 -3.29
N GLY A 213 -8.22 -5.99 -2.10
CA GLY A 213 -8.58 -7.20 -1.38
C GLY A 213 -9.97 -7.05 -0.77
N GLY A 214 -10.38 -8.01 0.05
CA GLY A 214 -11.73 -8.04 0.63
C GLY A 214 -12.75 -8.69 -0.30
N TYR A 215 -12.30 -9.66 -1.10
CA TYR A 215 -13.18 -10.51 -1.88
C TYR A 215 -13.93 -11.45 -0.95
N THR A 216 -15.17 -11.78 -1.32
CA THR A 216 -15.93 -12.84 -0.64
C THR A 216 -15.31 -14.21 -0.91
N ASP A 217 -15.61 -15.20 -0.06
CA ASP A 217 -15.11 -16.58 -0.27
C ASP A 217 -15.50 -17.11 -1.66
N GLU A 218 -16.72 -16.83 -2.11
CA GLU A 218 -17.22 -17.22 -3.44
C GLU A 218 -16.49 -16.51 -4.59
N GLU A 219 -16.13 -15.24 -4.42
CA GLU A 219 -15.28 -14.52 -5.38
C GLU A 219 -13.86 -15.08 -5.42
N MET A 220 -13.30 -15.43 -4.26
CA MET A 220 -11.97 -16.05 -4.18
C MET A 220 -11.94 -17.46 -4.78
N GLU A 221 -13.00 -18.26 -4.61
CA GLU A 221 -13.15 -19.54 -5.30
C GLU A 221 -13.15 -19.36 -6.83
N GLN A 222 -13.89 -18.38 -7.34
CA GLN A 222 -13.90 -18.05 -8.76
C GLN A 222 -12.51 -17.63 -9.26
N ILE A 223 -11.85 -16.73 -8.54
CA ILE A 223 -10.50 -16.26 -8.88
C ILE A 223 -9.50 -17.42 -8.92
N ARG A 224 -9.51 -18.29 -7.90
CA ARG A 224 -8.65 -19.48 -7.84
C ARG A 224 -8.93 -20.44 -9.01
N GLY A 225 -10.20 -20.60 -9.39
CA GLY A 225 -10.60 -21.36 -10.57
C GLY A 225 -9.97 -20.83 -11.85
N ASN A 226 -10.07 -19.51 -12.07
CA ASN A 226 -9.49 -18.84 -13.23
C ASN A 226 -7.95 -18.89 -13.24
N ILE A 227 -7.30 -18.67 -12.09
CA ILE A 227 -5.83 -18.73 -11.98
C ILE A 227 -5.28 -20.09 -12.41
N LYS A 228 -5.98 -21.19 -12.10
CA LYS A 228 -5.56 -22.56 -12.47
C LYS A 228 -5.57 -22.80 -13.98
N THR A 229 -6.42 -22.10 -14.72
CA THR A 229 -6.58 -22.31 -16.17
C THR A 229 -5.73 -21.33 -17.00
N ILE A 230 -5.27 -20.23 -16.39
CA ILE A 230 -4.44 -19.23 -17.05
C ILE A 230 -3.06 -19.82 -17.40
N PRO A 231 -2.63 -19.75 -18.68
CA PRO A 231 -1.29 -20.21 -19.05
C PRO A 231 -0.21 -19.38 -18.34
N LYS A 232 0.88 -20.03 -17.89
CA LYS A 232 2.04 -19.34 -17.33
C LYS A 232 2.59 -18.34 -18.35
N LYS A 233 3.06 -17.16 -17.91
CA LYS A 233 3.64 -16.12 -18.77
C LYS A 233 2.69 -15.52 -19.82
N SER A 234 1.39 -15.73 -19.67
CA SER A 234 0.38 -15.11 -20.54
C SER A 234 -0.03 -13.70 -20.12
N ILE A 235 0.27 -13.29 -18.87
CA ILE A 235 -0.08 -11.97 -18.33
C ILE A 235 1.18 -11.15 -18.12
N GLN A 236 1.20 -9.95 -18.70
CA GLN A 236 2.25 -8.94 -18.50
C GLN A 236 1.66 -7.72 -17.81
N ILE A 237 2.27 -7.23 -16.73
CA ILE A 237 1.81 -6.00 -16.06
C ILE A 237 2.70 -4.84 -16.47
N ASN A 238 2.16 -3.96 -17.30
CA ASN A 238 2.84 -2.78 -17.83
C ASN A 238 2.57 -1.57 -16.95
N ALA A 239 3.18 -1.55 -15.76
CA ALA A 239 3.04 -0.48 -14.79
C ALA A 239 4.38 -0.15 -14.12
N LYS A 240 4.66 1.14 -13.91
CA LYS A 240 5.80 1.61 -13.09
C LYS A 240 5.64 1.22 -11.62
N GLU A 241 4.42 1.21 -11.09
CA GLU A 241 4.16 0.88 -9.69
C GLU A 241 2.99 -0.09 -9.58
N ILE A 242 3.11 -1.07 -8.69
CA ILE A 242 2.12 -2.12 -8.51
C ILE A 242 1.84 -2.25 -7.02
N HIS A 243 0.60 -2.00 -6.65
CA HIS A 243 0.12 -1.98 -5.28
C HIS A 243 -0.88 -3.12 -5.10
N ALA A 244 -0.60 -4.03 -4.18
CA ALA A 244 -1.48 -5.15 -3.86
C ALA A 244 -1.76 -5.21 -2.36
N VAL A 245 -3.04 -5.33 -2.00
CA VAL A 245 -3.48 -5.36 -0.60
C VAL A 245 -4.39 -6.54 -0.31
N GLY A 246 -4.26 -7.14 0.88
CA GLY A 246 -5.06 -8.29 1.29
C GLY A 246 -4.94 -9.47 0.32
N ASP A 247 -6.07 -10.01 -0.12
CA ASP A 247 -6.15 -11.06 -1.14
C ASP A 247 -5.48 -10.65 -2.46
N GLY A 248 -5.42 -9.36 -2.78
CA GLY A 248 -4.73 -8.87 -3.98
C GLY A 248 -3.27 -9.28 -4.03
N VAL A 249 -2.63 -9.48 -2.87
CA VAL A 249 -1.26 -10.02 -2.79
C VAL A 249 -1.22 -11.46 -3.33
N TYR A 250 -2.18 -12.30 -2.93
CA TYR A 250 -2.31 -13.67 -3.43
C TYR A 250 -2.47 -13.69 -4.94
N ILE A 251 -3.43 -12.90 -5.43
CA ILE A 251 -3.78 -12.83 -6.85
C ILE A 251 -2.56 -12.41 -7.64
N LEU A 252 -1.93 -11.29 -7.25
CA LEU A 252 -0.73 -10.77 -7.90
C LEU A 252 0.35 -11.85 -7.98
N LEU A 253 0.75 -12.44 -6.86
CA LEU A 253 1.84 -13.42 -6.84
C LEU A 253 1.55 -14.68 -7.67
N LYS A 254 0.27 -15.06 -7.83
CA LYS A 254 -0.13 -16.17 -8.72
C LYS A 254 -0.16 -15.81 -10.19
N VAL A 255 -0.66 -14.62 -10.55
CA VAL A 255 -0.76 -14.21 -11.95
C VAL A 255 0.55 -13.62 -12.46
N TRP A 256 1.45 -13.23 -11.55
CA TRP A 256 2.73 -12.62 -11.89
C TRP A 256 3.66 -13.63 -12.54
N ALA A 257 3.98 -13.37 -13.80
CA ALA A 257 4.84 -14.24 -14.58
C ALA A 257 6.21 -13.62 -14.90
N GLY A 258 6.79 -12.93 -13.91
CA GLY A 258 8.08 -12.25 -14.02
C GLY A 258 7.96 -10.95 -14.81
N ALA A 259 8.50 -9.87 -14.27
CA ALA A 259 8.66 -8.67 -15.08
C ALA A 259 9.74 -8.95 -16.13
N GLY A 260 9.50 -8.58 -17.39
CA GLY A 260 10.51 -8.61 -18.45
C GLY A 260 11.63 -7.60 -18.17
N GLU A 261 12.07 -6.86 -19.19
CA GLU A 261 13.09 -5.79 -19.00
C GLU A 261 12.62 -4.64 -18.09
N TYR A 262 11.33 -4.56 -17.78
CA TYR A 262 10.74 -3.48 -17.01
C TYR A 262 10.77 -3.76 -15.50
N SER A 263 11.29 -2.82 -14.70
CA SER A 263 11.43 -2.96 -13.24
C SER A 263 10.39 -2.13 -12.50
N PRO A 264 9.22 -2.70 -12.14
CA PRO A 264 8.21 -1.99 -11.37
C PRO A 264 8.65 -1.75 -9.92
N ASP A 265 8.09 -0.70 -9.33
CA ASP A 265 8.03 -0.53 -7.88
C ASP A 265 6.90 -1.41 -7.34
N LEU A 266 7.16 -2.20 -6.30
CA LEU A 266 6.25 -3.22 -5.76
C LEU A 266 5.87 -2.89 -4.32
N PHE A 267 4.56 -2.79 -4.05
CA PHE A 267 4.01 -2.49 -2.73
C PHE A 267 3.01 -3.58 -2.35
N LEU A 268 3.36 -4.42 -1.37
CA LEU A 268 2.52 -5.53 -0.92
C LEU A 268 2.16 -5.34 0.55
N LYS A 269 0.86 -5.39 0.87
CA LYS A 269 0.42 -5.32 2.27
C LYS A 269 -0.70 -6.31 2.56
N THR A 270 -0.53 -7.15 3.57
CA THR A 270 -1.62 -8.01 4.05
C THR A 270 -1.61 -8.13 5.57
N SER A 271 -2.80 -8.09 6.17
CA SER A 271 -3.01 -8.31 7.62
C SER A 271 -3.38 -9.74 7.96
N LYS A 272 -3.56 -10.62 6.96
CA LYS A 272 -3.88 -12.04 7.16
C LYS A 272 -2.79 -12.94 6.57
N LYS A 273 -2.41 -13.96 7.34
CA LYS A 273 -1.46 -15.01 6.91
C LYS A 273 -2.02 -15.88 5.79
N GLU A 274 -3.33 -16.13 5.80
CA GLU A 274 -4.05 -16.95 4.81
C GLU A 274 -3.80 -16.48 3.37
N HIS A 275 -3.64 -15.17 3.14
CA HIS A 275 -3.37 -14.63 1.81
C HIS A 275 -2.00 -15.02 1.25
N ILE A 276 -1.07 -15.47 2.09
CA ILE A 276 0.31 -15.79 1.70
C ILE A 276 0.76 -17.21 2.04
N GLU A 277 -0.05 -17.97 2.79
CA GLU A 277 0.32 -19.27 3.35
C GLU A 277 0.83 -20.28 2.31
N GLU A 278 0.23 -20.27 1.12
CA GLU A 278 0.64 -21.16 0.03
C GLU A 278 2.09 -20.90 -0.41
N PHE A 279 2.50 -19.64 -0.48
CA PHE A 279 3.84 -19.24 -0.93
C PHE A 279 4.91 -19.44 0.15
N LEU A 280 4.53 -19.44 1.43
CA LEU A 280 5.48 -19.71 2.51
C LEU A 280 6.08 -21.12 2.44
N LYS A 281 5.36 -22.05 1.79
CA LYS A 281 5.80 -23.43 1.54
C LYS A 281 6.78 -23.55 0.36
N GLU A 282 6.91 -22.50 -0.45
CA GLU A 282 7.84 -22.51 -1.57
C GLU A 282 9.30 -22.34 -1.12
N GLU A 283 10.24 -22.71 -1.98
CA GLU A 283 11.66 -22.49 -1.75
C GLU A 283 11.99 -21.00 -1.73
N ASN A 284 13.07 -20.62 -1.04
CA ASN A 284 13.51 -19.23 -1.06
C ASN A 284 13.94 -18.83 -2.47
N SER A 285 13.65 -17.59 -2.86
CA SER A 285 13.89 -17.07 -4.21
C SER A 285 13.14 -17.78 -5.37
N SER A 286 12.13 -18.63 -5.08
CA SER A 286 11.30 -19.28 -6.12
C SER A 286 10.41 -18.29 -6.88
N LEU A 287 9.94 -17.24 -6.20
CA LEU A 287 9.04 -16.23 -6.76
C LEU A 287 9.85 -15.15 -7.47
N TRP A 288 10.27 -15.46 -8.69
CA TRP A 288 11.08 -14.54 -9.50
C TRP A 288 10.33 -13.25 -9.82
N VAL A 289 10.73 -12.15 -9.18
CA VAL A 289 10.21 -10.79 -9.44
C VAL A 289 11.13 -9.97 -10.35
N GLY A 290 12.34 -10.46 -10.61
CA GLY A 290 13.30 -9.83 -11.53
C GLY A 290 14.02 -8.65 -10.89
N ARG A 291 14.13 -7.55 -11.64
CA ARG A 291 14.72 -6.30 -11.16
C ARG A 291 13.61 -5.43 -10.56
N VAL A 292 13.76 -5.03 -9.30
CA VAL A 292 12.78 -4.20 -8.57
C VAL A 292 13.49 -2.95 -8.06
N LYS A 293 12.98 -1.78 -8.43
CA LYS A 293 13.55 -0.48 -8.02
C LYS A 293 13.14 -0.14 -6.59
N ARG A 294 11.89 -0.32 -6.22
CA ARG A 294 11.39 -0.12 -4.86
C ARG A 294 10.55 -1.31 -4.43
N LEU A 295 10.81 -1.80 -3.22
CA LEU A 295 10.06 -2.89 -2.61
C LEU A 295 9.56 -2.43 -1.23
N ASP A 296 8.24 -2.41 -1.04
CA ASP A 296 7.58 -2.07 0.21
C ASP A 296 6.69 -3.23 0.65
N LEU A 297 7.00 -3.84 1.80
CA LEU A 297 6.26 -4.98 2.34
C LEU A 297 5.71 -4.65 3.72
N GLY A 298 4.40 -4.80 3.88
CA GLY A 298 3.67 -4.49 5.11
C GLY A 298 2.87 -5.65 5.68
N GLY A 299 2.92 -5.82 7.00
CA GLY A 299 2.21 -6.88 7.71
C GLY A 299 2.75 -8.27 7.35
N TYR A 300 1.88 -9.27 7.22
CA TYR A 300 2.27 -10.63 6.82
C TYR A 300 3.00 -10.68 5.46
N ALA A 301 2.82 -9.69 4.58
CA ALA A 301 3.55 -9.64 3.30
C ALA A 301 5.08 -9.64 3.48
N VAL A 302 5.57 -9.26 4.67
CA VAL A 302 7.00 -9.35 5.00
C VAL A 302 7.50 -10.79 4.96
N GLU A 303 6.71 -11.80 5.38
CA GLU A 303 7.13 -13.22 5.35
C GLU A 303 7.38 -13.75 3.92
N ILE A 304 6.84 -13.09 2.89
CA ILE A 304 7.11 -13.42 1.49
C ILE A 304 8.51 -12.97 1.06
N PHE A 305 9.15 -12.03 1.76
CA PHE A 305 10.40 -11.42 1.32
C PHE A 305 11.50 -12.44 0.93
N PRO A 306 11.79 -13.50 1.72
CA PRO A 306 12.79 -14.50 1.34
C PRO A 306 12.39 -15.35 0.13
N LYS A 307 11.10 -15.41 -0.19
CA LYS A 307 10.56 -16.15 -1.32
C LYS A 307 10.72 -15.39 -2.63
N LEU A 308 10.85 -14.06 -2.57
CA LEU A 308 11.04 -13.23 -3.74
C LEU A 308 12.46 -13.40 -4.31
N GLY A 309 12.54 -13.91 -5.54
CA GLY A 309 13.78 -13.99 -6.31
C GLY A 309 14.09 -12.64 -6.95
N LEU A 310 15.10 -11.96 -6.41
CA LEU A 310 15.65 -10.71 -6.97
C LEU A 310 16.87 -11.02 -7.85
N SER A 311 17.06 -10.24 -8.91
CA SER A 311 18.28 -10.34 -9.74
C SER A 311 19.54 -10.02 -8.92
N GLU A 312 20.64 -10.77 -9.16
CA GLU A 312 21.92 -10.54 -8.48
C GLU A 312 22.49 -9.13 -8.74
N GLU A 313 22.26 -8.61 -9.94
CA GLU A 313 22.65 -7.26 -10.36
C GLU A 313 21.65 -6.17 -9.90
N ASN A 314 20.63 -6.52 -9.12
CA ASN A 314 19.58 -5.58 -8.76
C ASN A 314 20.12 -4.50 -7.81
N GLU A 315 20.00 -3.24 -8.23
CA GLU A 315 20.19 -2.07 -7.38
C GLU A 315 18.84 -1.57 -6.85
N VAL A 316 18.48 -2.01 -5.65
CA VAL A 316 17.24 -1.58 -4.98
C VAL A 316 17.42 -0.13 -4.53
N LYS A 317 16.61 0.78 -5.10
CA LYS A 317 16.58 2.19 -4.67
C LYS A 317 16.00 2.35 -3.28
N LYS A 318 14.95 1.59 -2.93
CA LYS A 318 14.32 1.60 -1.60
C LYS A 318 13.80 0.21 -1.24
N LEU A 319 14.23 -0.33 -0.10
CA LEU A 319 13.64 -1.50 0.55
C LEU A 319 13.00 -1.02 1.86
N SER A 320 11.68 -1.23 2.00
CA SER A 320 10.89 -0.85 3.16
C SER A 320 10.14 -2.08 3.68
N LEU A 321 10.36 -2.42 4.95
CA LEU A 321 9.63 -3.49 5.63
C LEU A 321 8.96 -2.92 6.88
N GLY A 322 7.69 -3.26 7.10
CA GLY A 322 6.94 -2.84 8.28
C GLY A 322 6.00 -3.93 8.80
N SER A 323 6.00 -4.12 10.12
CA SER A 323 5.21 -5.15 10.78
C SER A 323 4.87 -4.72 12.20
N ASP A 324 3.59 -4.84 12.54
CA ASP A 324 3.03 -4.42 13.83
C ASP A 324 2.92 -5.61 14.82
N SER A 325 3.22 -6.84 14.36
CA SER A 325 3.09 -8.07 15.14
C SER A 325 4.25 -9.04 14.92
N PRO A 326 4.76 -9.72 15.97
CA PRO A 326 5.84 -10.69 15.81
C PRO A 326 5.45 -11.91 14.95
N ALA A 327 4.14 -12.19 14.81
CA ALA A 327 3.64 -13.28 13.98
C ALA A 327 3.90 -13.05 12.49
N GLU A 328 4.01 -11.80 12.05
CA GLU A 328 4.18 -11.41 10.65
C GLU A 328 5.63 -11.48 10.16
N ILE A 329 6.56 -11.89 11.04
CA ILE A 329 7.98 -12.09 10.73
C ILE A 329 8.49 -13.42 11.29
N SER A 330 7.59 -14.27 11.79
CA SER A 330 7.91 -15.42 12.62
C SER A 330 8.78 -16.43 11.89
N GLU A 331 8.51 -16.68 10.60
CA GLU A 331 9.28 -17.60 9.78
C GLU A 331 10.67 -17.05 9.45
N ILE A 332 10.77 -15.75 9.15
CA ILE A 332 12.06 -15.09 8.86
C ILE A 332 12.99 -15.16 10.06
N LEU A 333 12.47 -15.00 11.27
CA LEU A 333 13.28 -15.04 12.47
C LEU A 333 13.88 -16.41 12.78
N LYS A 334 13.34 -17.50 12.20
CA LYS A 334 13.91 -18.85 12.30
C LYS A 334 15.08 -19.07 11.34
N MET A 335 15.22 -18.23 10.31
CA MET A 335 16.29 -18.34 9.33
C MET A 335 17.65 -18.00 9.94
N GLU A 336 18.72 -18.48 9.32
CA GLU A 336 20.08 -18.14 9.72
C GLU A 336 20.38 -16.65 9.46
N ASN A 337 21.36 -16.09 10.18
CA ASN A 337 21.81 -14.73 9.91
C ASN A 337 22.47 -14.65 8.53
N ASN A 338 22.34 -13.51 7.85
CA ASN A 338 22.85 -13.31 6.48
C ASN A 338 22.33 -14.33 5.44
N SER A 339 21.14 -14.90 5.65
CA SER A 339 20.53 -15.86 4.71
C SER A 339 19.67 -15.21 3.63
N ILE A 340 19.22 -13.96 3.83
CA ILE A 340 18.36 -13.24 2.88
C ILE A 340 19.20 -12.28 2.07
N TRP A 341 19.48 -12.62 0.81
CA TRP A 341 20.23 -11.75 -0.09
C TRP A 341 19.39 -10.54 -0.55
N VAL A 342 19.91 -9.33 -0.30
CA VAL A 342 19.22 -8.08 -0.70
C VAL A 342 19.98 -7.26 -1.76
N GLY A 343 21.16 -7.72 -2.19
CA GLY A 343 21.98 -7.05 -3.19
C GLY A 343 22.51 -5.69 -2.73
N LYS A 344 22.54 -4.73 -3.66
CA LYS A 344 22.90 -3.32 -3.40
C LYS A 344 21.62 -2.53 -3.10
N VAL A 345 21.58 -1.88 -1.92
CA VAL A 345 20.41 -1.15 -1.42
C VAL A 345 20.80 0.30 -1.13
N LYS A 346 20.16 1.25 -1.81
CA LYS A 346 20.40 2.69 -1.61
C LYS A 346 19.70 3.21 -0.35
N ARG A 347 18.49 2.74 -0.04
CA ARG A 347 17.75 3.10 1.18
C ARG A 347 17.11 1.85 1.79
N LEU A 348 17.43 1.57 3.04
CA LEU A 348 16.82 0.51 3.85
C LEU A 348 16.01 1.12 4.99
N GLU A 349 14.72 0.79 5.06
CA GLU A 349 13.78 1.28 6.07
C GLU A 349 13.12 0.08 6.76
N LEU A 350 13.37 -0.10 8.06
CA LEU A 350 12.76 -1.16 8.87
C LEU A 350 11.94 -0.54 9.99
N LYS A 351 10.66 -0.92 10.08
CA LYS A 351 9.70 -0.43 11.06
C LYS A 351 9.21 -1.53 11.99
N ASP A 352 9.13 -1.18 13.27
CA ASP A 352 8.61 -1.99 14.37
C ASP A 352 9.23 -3.39 14.39
N TYR A 353 8.45 -4.47 14.34
CA TYR A 353 8.99 -5.83 14.49
C TYR A 353 10.02 -6.19 13.40
N THR A 354 9.94 -5.60 12.20
CA THR A 354 10.88 -5.89 11.10
C THR A 354 12.32 -5.47 11.38
N VAL A 355 12.55 -4.62 12.37
CA VAL A 355 13.91 -4.30 12.84
C VAL A 355 14.66 -5.59 13.26
N GLN A 356 13.94 -6.61 13.74
CA GLN A 356 14.51 -7.93 14.06
C GLN A 356 14.98 -8.75 12.87
N ILE A 357 14.61 -8.34 11.65
CA ILE A 357 15.04 -8.98 10.40
C ILE A 357 16.44 -8.49 10.01
N LEU A 358 16.92 -7.35 10.52
CA LEU A 358 18.20 -6.76 10.12
C LEU A 358 19.39 -7.75 10.13
N PRO A 359 19.61 -8.59 11.16
CA PRO A 359 20.68 -9.59 11.16
C PRO A 359 20.51 -10.72 10.13
N LYS A 360 19.29 -10.91 9.59
CA LYS A 360 18.98 -11.91 8.57
C LYS A 360 19.33 -11.43 7.16
N LEU A 361 19.47 -10.12 6.97
CA LEU A 361 19.77 -9.52 5.67
C LEU A 361 21.26 -9.64 5.34
N ARG A 362 21.57 -10.16 4.16
CA ARG A 362 22.90 -10.16 3.56
C ARG A 362 22.99 -9.02 2.54
N ILE A 363 23.62 -7.93 2.96
CA ILE A 363 23.88 -6.76 2.11
C ILE A 363 25.20 -6.96 1.37
N HIS A 364 25.26 -6.57 0.09
CA HIS A 364 26.48 -6.66 -0.71
C HIS A 364 27.66 -5.92 -0.04
N GLY A 365 28.87 -6.50 -0.06
CA GLY A 365 30.05 -5.94 0.65
C GLY A 365 30.43 -4.53 0.19
N GLU A 366 30.30 -4.26 -1.11
CA GLU A 366 30.53 -2.94 -1.74
C GLU A 366 29.30 -2.00 -1.69
N ASN A 367 28.28 -2.31 -0.89
CA ASN A 367 27.08 -1.47 -0.85
C ASN A 367 27.37 -0.09 -0.26
N MET A 368 27.02 0.95 -1.03
CA MET A 368 27.05 2.35 -0.62
C MET A 368 25.63 2.81 -0.32
N MET A 369 25.17 2.56 0.91
CA MET A 369 23.83 2.93 1.35
C MET A 369 23.75 4.43 1.58
N LYS A 370 22.76 5.09 0.96
CA LYS A 370 22.45 6.49 1.23
C LYS A 370 21.79 6.65 2.59
N GLU A 371 20.82 5.79 2.91
CA GLU A 371 20.01 5.93 4.12
C GLU A 371 19.71 4.57 4.76
N LEU A 372 20.02 4.44 6.05
CA LEU A 372 19.54 3.36 6.91
C LEU A 372 18.60 3.97 7.97
N VAL A 373 17.33 3.59 7.95
CA VAL A 373 16.31 4.07 8.88
C VAL A 373 15.75 2.90 9.67
N LEU A 374 15.92 2.91 10.99
CA LEU A 374 15.31 1.94 11.90
C LEU A 374 14.37 2.66 12.87
N ASN A 375 13.13 2.22 12.95
CA ASN A 375 12.11 2.82 13.80
C ASN A 375 11.38 1.71 14.56
N SER A 376 11.31 1.80 15.90
CA SER A 376 10.66 0.78 16.71
C SER A 376 9.91 1.38 17.89
N ASN A 377 8.58 1.30 17.88
CA ASN A 377 7.74 1.92 18.92
C ASN A 377 7.69 1.13 20.24
N TYR A 378 8.02 -0.16 20.21
CA TYR A 378 7.92 -1.06 21.37
C TYR A 378 9.25 -1.78 21.66
N PRO A 379 9.55 -2.13 22.93
CA PRO A 379 10.79 -2.85 23.27
C PRO A 379 10.80 -4.29 22.73
N SER A 380 9.62 -4.91 22.61
CA SER A 380 9.45 -6.25 22.03
C SER A 380 9.89 -6.33 20.56
N CYS A 381 9.92 -5.20 19.86
CA CYS A 381 10.31 -5.10 18.46
C CYS A 381 11.83 -5.18 18.24
N ILE A 382 12.66 -5.16 19.28
CA ILE A 382 14.13 -5.22 19.15
C ILE A 382 14.78 -6.36 19.95
N THR A 383 14.01 -7.11 20.73
CA THR A 383 14.52 -8.07 21.72
C THR A 383 15.54 -9.05 21.15
N LYS A 384 15.28 -9.63 19.98
CA LYS A 384 16.23 -10.58 19.35
C LYS A 384 17.51 -9.90 18.86
N VAL A 385 17.43 -8.66 18.40
CA VAL A 385 18.61 -7.90 17.90
C VAL A 385 19.52 -7.53 19.07
N LEU A 386 18.95 -7.18 20.22
CA LEU A 386 19.73 -6.84 21.41
C LEU A 386 20.58 -8.01 21.91
N GLY A 387 20.14 -9.25 21.67
CA GLY A 387 20.92 -10.46 21.97
C GLY A 387 22.14 -10.68 21.07
N ALA A 388 22.28 -9.93 19.98
CA ALA A 388 23.46 -10.02 19.13
C ALA A 388 24.69 -9.42 19.81
N GLU A 389 25.89 -9.88 19.43
CA GLU A 389 27.13 -9.28 19.88
C GLU A 389 27.28 -7.84 19.35
N ASN A 390 28.02 -7.00 20.07
CA ASN A 390 28.30 -5.64 19.61
C ASN A 390 29.13 -5.69 18.31
N ASN A 391 28.84 -4.80 17.37
CA ASN A 391 29.47 -4.78 16.04
C ASN A 391 29.34 -6.09 15.24
N SER A 392 28.28 -6.88 15.45
CA SER A 392 28.05 -8.13 14.70
C SER A 392 27.19 -7.96 13.45
N ILE A 393 26.39 -6.89 13.36
CA ILE A 393 25.43 -6.68 12.26
C ILE A 393 26.07 -5.79 11.19
N TRP A 394 26.53 -6.39 10.11
CA TRP A 394 27.14 -5.66 9.00
C TRP A 394 26.11 -4.86 8.18
N VAL A 395 26.32 -3.54 8.05
CA VAL A 395 25.44 -2.65 7.26
C VAL A 395 26.15 -1.98 6.06
N GLY A 396 27.45 -2.23 5.87
CA GLY A 396 28.22 -1.66 4.77
C GLY A 396 28.69 -0.22 5.02
N LYS A 397 28.83 0.55 3.94
CA LYS A 397 29.04 2.01 3.99
C LYS A 397 27.67 2.70 4.01
N VAL A 398 27.44 3.59 4.96
CA VAL A 398 26.16 4.28 5.20
C VAL A 398 26.43 5.78 5.28
N LYS A 399 25.75 6.58 4.44
CA LYS A 399 25.85 8.05 4.50
C LYS A 399 25.00 8.64 5.61
N ARG A 400 23.72 8.24 5.69
CA ARG A 400 22.79 8.68 6.75
C ARG A 400 22.27 7.50 7.55
N LEU A 401 22.43 7.57 8.88
CA LEU A 401 21.89 6.62 9.84
C LEU A 401 20.86 7.32 10.73
N GLU A 402 19.62 6.85 10.71
CA GLU A 402 18.52 7.39 11.51
C GLU A 402 17.89 6.29 12.36
N LEU A 403 17.99 6.43 13.67
CA LEU A 403 17.44 5.50 14.65
C LEU A 403 16.40 6.21 15.51
N LYS A 404 15.18 5.66 15.56
CA LYS A 404 14.06 6.24 16.32
C LYS A 404 13.54 5.32 17.41
N TYR A 405 13.16 5.93 18.54
CA TYR A 405 12.54 5.27 19.67
C TYR A 405 13.43 4.11 20.18
N TYR A 406 12.87 2.91 20.37
CA TYR A 406 13.65 1.76 20.85
C TYR A 406 14.75 1.30 19.88
N ALA A 407 14.65 1.63 18.58
CA ALA A 407 15.67 1.23 17.61
C ALA A 407 17.06 1.83 17.90
N VAL A 408 17.12 2.89 18.70
CA VAL A 408 18.38 3.50 19.16
C VAL A 408 19.24 2.51 19.97
N GLU A 409 18.63 1.58 20.72
CA GLU A 409 19.37 0.57 21.48
C GLU A 409 20.14 -0.44 20.59
N ILE A 410 19.87 -0.46 19.28
CA ILE A 410 20.55 -1.32 18.32
C ILE A 410 21.88 -0.70 17.85
N LEU A 411 22.11 0.59 18.07
CA LEU A 411 23.32 1.27 17.61
C LEU A 411 24.63 0.50 17.93
N PRO A 412 24.86 -0.02 19.16
CA PRO A 412 26.08 -0.77 19.48
C PRO A 412 26.23 -2.10 18.72
N LYS A 413 25.15 -2.61 18.13
CA LYS A 413 25.12 -3.88 17.40
C LYS A 413 25.52 -3.71 15.94
N LEU A 414 25.39 -2.49 15.40
CA LEU A 414 25.70 -2.18 14.01
C LEU A 414 27.22 -2.13 13.77
N ARG A 415 27.65 -2.72 12.67
CA ARG A 415 29.02 -2.66 12.15
C ARG A 415 29.00 -2.01 10.78
N MET A 416 29.56 -0.81 10.73
CA MET A 416 29.82 -0.09 9.48
C MET A 416 31.23 -0.39 8.97
N HIS A 417 31.49 -0.09 7.70
CA HIS A 417 32.83 -0.16 7.14
C HIS A 417 33.81 0.77 7.87
N GLY A 418 35.08 0.38 8.03
CA GLY A 418 36.06 1.16 8.81
C GLY A 418 36.33 2.56 8.24
N GLU A 419 36.27 2.70 6.93
CA GLU A 419 36.39 3.97 6.19
C GLU A 419 35.07 4.75 6.06
N ASN A 420 34.01 4.37 6.79
CA ASN A 420 32.72 5.04 6.65
C ASN A 420 32.78 6.47 7.21
N VAL A 421 32.30 7.42 6.42
CA VAL A 421 32.03 8.79 6.84
C VAL A 421 30.51 8.95 6.83
N LEU A 422 29.92 9.13 8.01
CA LEU A 422 28.50 9.44 8.14
C LEU A 422 28.31 10.93 7.83
N GLU A 423 27.57 11.22 6.77
CA GLU A 423 27.08 12.57 6.47
C GLU A 423 26.09 13.01 7.58
N GLU A 424 25.26 12.08 8.07
CA GLU A 424 24.26 12.38 9.10
C GLU A 424 24.00 11.19 10.03
N LEU A 425 24.13 11.41 11.34
CA LEU A 425 23.69 10.49 12.40
C LEU A 425 22.55 11.14 13.19
N VAL A 426 21.35 10.57 13.12
CA VAL A 426 20.16 11.03 13.86
C VAL A 426 19.71 9.98 14.86
N LEU A 427 19.67 10.34 16.14
CA LEU A 427 19.06 9.55 17.21
C LEU A 427 17.91 10.34 17.82
N ASP A 428 16.71 9.75 17.83
CA ASP A 428 15.49 10.43 18.31
C ASP A 428 14.74 9.51 19.29
N THR A 429 14.66 9.90 20.56
CA THR A 429 13.91 9.16 21.59
C THR A 429 13.07 10.07 22.46
N TYR A 430 11.87 9.61 22.79
CA TYR A 430 10.88 10.38 23.57
C TYR A 430 10.74 9.91 25.02
N TYR A 431 11.19 8.70 25.33
CA TYR A 431 11.08 8.13 26.68
C TYR A 431 12.41 7.55 27.15
N SER A 432 12.77 7.75 28.42
CA SER A 432 14.00 7.21 29.03
C SER A 432 14.16 5.70 28.86
N LYS A 433 13.05 4.96 28.91
CA LYS A 433 13.03 3.50 28.70
C LYS A 433 13.53 3.06 27.32
N GLN A 434 13.66 3.97 26.34
CA GLN A 434 14.13 3.69 24.98
C GLN A 434 15.67 3.73 24.87
N ILE A 435 16.37 4.05 25.96
CA ILE A 435 17.83 4.15 26.00
C ILE A 435 18.44 3.39 27.19
N THR A 436 17.65 2.56 27.88
CA THR A 436 18.07 1.91 29.12
C THR A 436 19.27 1.00 28.92
N GLU A 437 19.28 0.17 27.87
CA GLU A 437 20.37 -0.77 27.64
C GLU A 437 21.64 -0.08 27.13
N ILE A 438 21.48 0.93 26.26
CA ILE A 438 22.62 1.67 25.71
C ILE A 438 23.32 2.51 26.78
N LEU A 439 22.61 3.04 27.78
CA LEU A 439 23.23 3.79 28.88
C LEU A 439 24.08 2.92 29.82
N LYS A 440 23.86 1.61 29.86
CA LYS A 440 24.69 0.66 30.64
C LYS A 440 26.07 0.43 30.01
N THR A 441 26.26 0.83 28.76
CA THR A 441 27.55 0.70 28.08
C THR A 441 28.57 1.69 28.66
N ASP A 442 29.86 1.36 28.54
CA ASP A 442 30.92 2.26 28.96
C ASP A 442 30.93 3.54 28.11
N ASN A 443 31.41 4.64 28.69
CA ASN A 443 31.58 5.88 27.94
C ASN A 443 32.56 5.68 26.78
N SER A 444 32.29 6.32 25.65
CA SER A 444 33.05 6.17 24.41
C SER A 444 33.26 4.71 23.95
N SER A 445 32.31 3.82 24.22
CA SER A 445 32.38 2.42 23.77
C SER A 445 31.73 2.18 22.41
N ILE A 446 30.83 3.08 21.98
CA ILE A 446 30.04 2.93 20.75
C ILE A 446 30.73 3.64 19.59
N TRP A 447 31.43 2.90 18.74
CA TRP A 447 32.13 3.47 17.59
C TRP A 447 31.16 3.90 16.48
N VAL A 448 31.17 5.19 16.14
CA VAL A 448 30.37 5.74 15.03
C VAL A 448 31.21 6.26 13.86
N GLY A 449 32.54 6.26 13.98
CA GLY A 449 33.43 6.70 12.90
C GLY A 449 33.56 8.21 12.78
N ARG A 450 33.73 8.70 11.55
CA ARG A 450 33.68 10.14 11.22
C ARG A 450 32.22 10.53 10.97
N VAL A 451 31.80 11.66 11.51
CA VAL A 451 30.42 12.16 11.46
C VAL A 451 30.43 13.65 11.11
N GLU A 452 29.81 14.01 9.99
CA GLU A 452 29.67 15.40 9.56
C GLU A 452 28.55 16.10 10.35
N MET A 453 27.37 15.48 10.46
CA MET A 453 26.25 16.01 11.26
C MET A 453 25.78 15.00 12.30
N LEU A 454 25.71 15.42 13.57
CA LEU A 454 25.18 14.64 14.68
C LEU A 454 23.93 15.33 15.25
N GLY A 455 22.77 14.71 15.07
CA GLY A 455 21.48 15.14 15.62
C GLY A 455 21.00 14.22 16.74
N LEU A 456 20.87 14.75 17.96
CA LEU A 456 20.31 14.03 19.10
C LEU A 456 19.06 14.75 19.60
N PHE A 457 17.94 14.03 19.61
CA PHE A 457 16.63 14.58 19.96
C PHE A 457 16.05 13.85 21.17
N GLY A 458 15.53 14.63 22.12
CA GLY A 458 14.89 14.12 23.31
C GLY A 458 15.86 13.41 24.26
N TYR A 459 15.49 12.21 24.76
CA TYR A 459 16.36 11.43 25.65
C TYR A 459 17.64 10.95 24.95
N ALA A 460 17.71 10.97 23.62
CA ALA A 460 18.88 10.50 22.88
C ALA A 460 20.13 11.34 23.18
N VAL A 461 19.96 12.55 23.70
CA VAL A 461 21.05 13.40 24.18
C VAL A 461 21.88 12.70 25.26
N GLU A 462 21.26 11.89 26.14
CA GLU A 462 21.99 11.13 27.18
C GLU A 462 22.95 10.07 26.63
N ILE A 463 22.83 9.72 25.35
CA ILE A 463 23.71 8.76 24.68
C ILE A 463 25.03 9.41 24.26
N LEU A 464 25.11 10.75 24.17
CA LEU A 464 26.29 11.45 23.69
C LEU A 464 27.61 10.99 24.36
N PRO A 465 27.70 10.81 25.69
CA PRO A 465 28.92 10.32 26.34
C PRO A 465 29.30 8.88 25.98
N LYS A 466 28.36 8.10 25.42
CA LYS A 466 28.57 6.70 25.01
C LYS A 466 29.17 6.60 23.61
N LEU A 467 29.02 7.64 22.79
CA LEU A 467 29.52 7.68 21.42
C LEU A 467 31.05 7.88 21.41
N ARG A 468 31.72 7.15 20.52
CA ARG A 468 33.13 7.31 20.18
C ARG A 468 33.22 7.79 18.74
N ILE A 469 33.48 9.08 18.59
CA ILE A 469 33.73 9.75 17.32
C ILE A 469 35.24 9.68 17.03
N HIS A 470 35.62 9.60 15.76
CA HIS A 470 37.02 9.58 15.36
C HIS A 470 37.76 10.84 15.86
N GLY A 471 38.98 10.70 16.43
CA GLY A 471 39.72 11.82 17.04
C GLY A 471 40.04 12.98 16.08
N GLU A 472 40.25 12.66 14.80
CA GLU A 472 40.47 13.64 13.72
C GLU A 472 39.17 14.19 13.10
N ASN A 473 38.00 13.86 13.63
CA ASN A 473 36.73 14.33 13.08
C ASN A 473 36.60 15.85 13.26
N VAL A 474 36.24 16.52 12.16
CA VAL A 474 35.77 17.90 12.17
C VAL A 474 34.29 17.85 11.80
N MET A 475 33.43 17.93 12.80
CA MET A 475 31.99 17.89 12.62
C MET A 475 31.49 19.23 12.05
N GLU A 476 30.66 19.18 11.02
CA GLU A 476 30.00 20.37 10.46
C GLU A 476 28.95 20.91 11.44
N GLU A 477 28.08 20.05 11.96
CA GLU A 477 27.03 20.46 12.88
C GLU A 477 26.76 19.43 14.00
N LEU A 478 26.81 19.90 15.24
CA LEU A 478 26.21 19.23 16.40
C LEU A 478 24.84 19.87 16.68
N ARG A 479 23.76 19.09 16.62
CA ARG A 479 22.42 19.54 16.97
C ARG A 479 21.87 18.72 18.13
N LEU A 480 21.57 19.40 19.24
CA LEU A 480 20.93 18.83 20.43
C LEU A 480 19.60 19.54 20.65
N ASP A 481 18.50 18.78 20.72
CA ASP A 481 17.16 19.33 20.94
C ASP A 481 16.49 18.64 22.13
N VAL A 482 16.21 19.43 23.17
CA VAL A 482 15.71 18.94 24.45
C VAL A 482 14.45 19.69 24.87
N PHE A 483 13.34 18.96 24.94
CA PHE A 483 12.05 19.50 25.34
C PHE A 483 11.75 19.45 26.85
N PHE A 484 12.35 18.51 27.59
CA PHE A 484 12.08 18.28 29.01
C PHE A 484 13.36 18.03 29.81
N LEU A 485 13.42 18.52 31.06
CA LEU A 485 14.60 18.37 31.93
C LEU A 485 14.98 16.89 32.14
N GLY A 486 13.98 16.01 32.16
CA GLY A 486 14.17 14.57 32.27
C GLY A 486 15.14 13.99 31.23
N HIS A 487 15.23 14.61 30.05
CA HIS A 487 16.06 14.16 28.92
C HIS A 487 17.57 14.37 29.11
N ILE A 488 18.00 15.11 30.13
CA ILE A 488 19.41 15.47 30.36
C ILE A 488 19.86 15.18 31.80
N THR A 489 19.07 14.42 32.54
CA THR A 489 19.26 14.22 33.98
C THR A 489 20.60 13.56 34.29
N GLU A 490 21.00 12.57 33.51
CA GLU A 490 22.28 11.89 33.73
C GLU A 490 23.48 12.73 33.27
N ILE A 491 23.34 13.49 32.18
CA ILE A 491 24.42 14.36 31.70
C ILE A 491 24.68 15.51 32.68
N LEU A 492 23.65 16.09 33.29
CA LEU A 492 23.83 17.18 34.26
C LEU A 492 24.67 16.77 35.47
N LYS A 493 24.66 15.47 35.84
CA LYS A 493 25.47 14.92 36.93
C LYS A 493 26.95 14.78 36.58
N THR A 494 27.31 14.85 35.29
CA THR A 494 28.69 14.73 34.85
C THR A 494 29.50 15.98 35.20
N LYS A 495 30.83 15.84 35.21
CA LYS A 495 31.72 16.98 35.44
C LYS A 495 31.70 17.91 34.24
N ASP A 496 32.01 19.17 34.46
CA ASP A 496 32.15 20.14 33.38
C ASP A 496 33.25 19.67 32.41
N LYS A 497 33.01 19.84 31.11
CA LYS A 497 33.89 19.38 30.03
C LYS A 497 34.28 17.90 30.09
N SER A 498 33.38 17.04 30.57
CA SER A 498 33.65 15.58 30.63
C SER A 498 33.03 14.80 29.46
N VAL A 499 32.15 15.42 28.68
CA VAL A 499 31.52 14.81 27.50
C VAL A 499 32.26 15.28 26.25
N TRP A 500 33.22 14.49 25.80
CA TRP A 500 34.03 14.83 24.63
C TRP A 500 33.24 14.71 23.32
N VAL A 501 33.20 15.80 22.56
CA VAL A 501 32.58 15.87 21.22
C VAL A 501 33.64 16.04 20.13
N GLY A 502 34.76 16.71 20.45
CA GLY A 502 35.85 16.99 19.51
C GLY A 502 35.70 18.34 18.80
N LYS A 503 36.14 18.41 17.54
CA LYS A 503 36.14 19.66 16.77
C LYS A 503 34.82 19.83 16.02
N VAL A 504 34.17 20.98 16.14
CA VAL A 504 32.84 21.25 15.56
C VAL A 504 32.83 22.64 14.93
N LYS A 505 32.23 22.82 13.75
CA LYS A 505 32.07 24.15 13.13
C LYS A 505 30.83 24.87 13.64
N LYS A 506 29.72 24.16 13.82
CA LYS A 506 28.45 24.70 14.29
C LYS A 506 27.83 23.86 15.41
N VAL A 507 27.41 24.51 16.48
CA VAL A 507 26.66 23.87 17.57
C VAL A 507 25.28 24.52 17.66
N ARG A 508 24.21 23.72 17.61
CA ARG A 508 22.82 24.14 17.82
C ARG A 508 22.26 23.45 19.05
N LEU A 509 22.04 24.23 20.11
CA LEU A 509 21.41 23.79 21.35
C LEU A 509 19.99 24.38 21.42
N GLU A 510 19.00 23.55 21.17
CA GLU A 510 17.58 23.91 21.17
C GLU A 510 16.90 23.49 22.49
N GLY A 511 15.94 24.31 22.94
CA GLY A 511 15.25 24.09 24.22
C GLY A 511 16.20 24.08 25.43
N LEU A 512 16.09 23.04 26.25
CA LEU A 512 16.89 22.87 27.47
C LEU A 512 18.30 22.32 27.20
N ALA A 513 18.67 22.09 25.94
CA ALA A 513 20.01 21.59 25.59
C ALA A 513 21.12 22.60 25.98
N LYS A 514 20.78 23.88 26.16
CA LYS A 514 21.72 24.92 26.63
C LYS A 514 22.19 24.68 28.06
N GLU A 515 21.41 23.98 28.88
CA GLU A 515 21.77 23.70 30.28
C GLU A 515 22.94 22.74 30.43
N ILE A 516 23.24 21.96 29.39
CA ILE A 516 24.37 21.01 29.37
C ILE A 516 25.58 21.53 28.59
N GLU A 517 25.56 22.77 28.10
CA GLU A 517 26.66 23.32 27.29
C GLU A 517 28.01 23.24 28.02
N ASN A 518 28.03 23.56 29.32
CA ASN A 518 29.25 23.48 30.15
C ASN A 518 29.76 22.05 30.38
N LYS A 519 28.93 21.03 30.12
CA LYS A 519 29.30 19.61 30.23
C LYS A 519 30.03 19.12 29.00
N LEU A 520 29.82 19.76 27.86
CA LEU A 520 30.40 19.39 26.57
C LEU A 520 31.84 19.89 26.45
N ASP A 521 32.74 19.03 25.98
CA ASP A 521 34.10 19.37 25.60
C ASP A 521 34.22 19.36 24.07
N PHE A 522 34.12 20.55 23.48
CA PHE A 522 34.26 20.77 22.04
C PHE A 522 35.15 21.97 21.73
N THR A 523 35.78 21.93 20.57
CA THR A 523 36.53 23.06 20.00
C THR A 523 35.78 23.61 18.80
N LEU A 524 35.34 24.87 18.87
CA LEU A 524 34.73 25.55 17.73
C LEU A 524 35.80 25.89 16.69
N ILE A 525 35.62 25.40 15.46
CA ILE A 525 36.44 25.80 14.31
C ILE A 525 35.69 26.93 13.60
N ALA A 526 36.33 28.10 13.51
CA ALA A 526 35.81 29.20 12.70
C ALA A 526 35.67 28.72 11.23
N PRO A 527 34.59 29.07 10.52
CA PRO A 527 34.54 28.85 9.08
C PRO A 527 35.77 29.55 8.48
N VAL A 528 36.58 28.80 7.74
CA VAL A 528 37.68 29.39 6.99
C VAL A 528 37.02 30.32 5.97
N ASP A 529 37.14 31.63 6.19
CA ASP A 529 36.74 32.62 5.21
C ASP A 529 37.44 32.24 3.89
N GLN A 530 36.65 31.91 2.87
CA GLN A 530 37.16 31.69 1.52
C GLN A 530 37.58 33.07 0.99
N GLU A 531 38.86 33.42 1.17
CA GLU A 531 39.52 34.52 0.44
C GLU A 531 39.57 34.26 -1.07
#